data_AF-A0A147BWA1-F1
#
_entry.id   AF-A0A147BWA1-F1
#
_cell.length_a   1.000
_cell.length_b   1.000
_cell.length_c   1.000
_cell.angle_alpha   90.00
_cell.angle_beta   90.00
_cell.angle_gamma   90.00
#
_symmetry.space_group_name_H-M   'P 1'
#
loop_
_entity.id
_entity.type
_entity.pdbx_description
1 polymer ?
#
loop_
_entity_poly.entity_id
_entity_poly.type
_entity_poly.pdbx_seq_one_letter_code
_entity_poly.pdbx_strand_id
1 'polypeptide(L)' 'KQQCRHPVPATLCSEDAKPRTIYYFNNHTNKCESTQSCAEGINHFEKKKCCTSECPYGEFYTFLYSYYLHFNSSYP' A
#
# COMPACT_ATOMS: atom_id res chain seq x y z
N LYS A 1 -2.32 -8.53 -6.30
CA LYS A 1 -2.14 -9.18 -4.96
C LYS A 1 -0.67 -9.53 -4.63
N GLN A 2 0.09 -10.21 -5.51
CA GLN A 2 1.48 -10.61 -5.21
C GLN A 2 2.44 -9.42 -5.06
N GLN A 3 2.36 -8.41 -5.93
CA GLN A 3 3.15 -7.17 -5.83
C GLN A 3 3.07 -6.51 -4.44
N CYS A 4 1.85 -6.35 -3.93
CA CYS A 4 1.58 -5.73 -2.64
C CYS A 4 2.05 -6.54 -1.43
N ARG A 5 2.25 -7.84 -1.60
CA ARG A 5 2.70 -8.73 -0.52
C ARG A 5 4.19 -9.05 -0.63
N HIS A 6 4.88 -8.38 -1.54
CA HIS A 6 6.32 -8.52 -1.65
C HIS A 6 6.98 -7.89 -0.41
N PRO A 7 7.98 -8.56 0.18
CA PRO A 7 8.70 -8.01 1.32
C PRO A 7 9.31 -6.66 0.94
N VAL A 8 9.21 -5.70 1.86
CA VAL A 8 9.93 -4.44 1.76
C VAL A 8 11.28 -4.64 2.41
N PRO A 9 12.39 -4.60 1.66
CA PRO A 9 13.69 -4.72 2.26
C PRO A 9 13.93 -3.52 3.16
N ALA A 10 14.20 -3.78 4.43
CA ALA A 10 14.78 -2.80 5.34
C ALA A 10 16.24 -2.61 4.93
N THR A 11 16.49 -1.94 3.81
CA THR A 11 17.86 -1.66 3.39
C THR A 11 18.48 -0.65 4.33
N LEU A 12 19.58 -1.05 4.97
CA LEU A 12 20.58 -0.12 5.47
C LEU A 12 21.04 0.74 4.29
N CYS A 13 20.76 2.03 4.38
CA CYS A 13 21.26 2.97 3.39
C CYS A 13 22.76 3.15 3.58
N SER A 14 23.49 3.20 2.46
CA SER A 14 24.88 3.67 2.47
C SER A 14 24.92 5.08 3.08
N GLU A 15 26.03 5.46 3.71
CA GLU A 15 26.16 6.78 4.34
C GLU A 15 25.90 7.94 3.37
N ASP A 16 26.20 7.74 2.08
CA ASP A 16 25.96 8.72 1.01
C ASP A 16 24.55 8.68 0.39
N ALA A 17 23.76 7.64 0.69
CA ALA A 17 22.45 7.47 0.10
C ALA A 17 21.43 8.33 0.82
N LYS A 18 20.73 9.21 0.09
CA LYS A 18 19.63 10.00 0.64
C LYS A 18 18.37 9.11 0.76
N PRO A 19 17.92 8.76 1.97
CA PRO A 19 16.68 8.01 2.12
C PRO A 19 15.50 8.86 1.65
N ARG A 20 14.57 8.23 0.96
CA ARG A 20 13.29 8.84 0.57
C ARG A 20 12.15 8.19 1.32
N THR A 21 11.07 8.96 1.51
CA THR A 21 9.84 8.41 2.10
C THR A 21 9.09 7.65 1.02
N ILE A 22 8.96 6.35 1.22
CA ILE A 22 8.16 5.48 0.36
C ILE A 22 6.92 5.01 1.11
N TYR A 23 5.92 4.58 0.35
CA TYR A 23 4.73 3.91 0.83
C TYR A 23 4.74 2.46 0.35
N TYR A 24 4.25 1.56 1.19
CA TYR A 24 4.20 0.14 0.89
C TYR A 24 3.00 -0.50 1.55
N PHE A 25 2.55 -1.63 1.01
CA PHE A 25 1.47 -2.39 1.61
C PHE A 25 2.03 -3.36 2.66
N ASN A 26 1.65 -3.15 3.92
CA ASN A 26 2.03 -4.04 5.01
C ASN A 26 0.99 -5.15 5.15
N ASN A 27 1.42 -6.39 4.94
CA ASN A 27 0.55 -7.57 5.02
C ASN A 27 0.08 -7.88 6.45
N HIS A 28 0.84 -7.48 7.48
CA HIS A 28 0.48 -7.72 8.88
C HIS A 28 -0.63 -6.77 9.35
N THR A 29 -0.51 -5.49 9.02
CA THR A 29 -1.53 -4.47 9.37
C THR A 29 -2.62 -4.32 8.32
N ASN A 30 -2.43 -4.94 7.14
CA ASN A 30 -3.33 -4.93 5.98
C ASN A 30 -3.64 -3.50 5.50
N LYS A 31 -2.65 -2.60 5.59
CA LYS A 31 -2.74 -1.16 5.29
C LYS A 31 -1.50 -0.68 4.53
N CYS A 32 -1.66 0.45 3.84
CA CYS A 32 -0.54 1.19 3.26
C CYS A 32 0.15 2.03 4.33
N GLU A 33 1.41 1.71 4.61
CA GLU A 33 2.27 2.38 5.58
C GLU A 33 3.42 3.10 4.88
N SER A 34 4.08 4.02 5.60
CA SER A 34 5.23 4.75 5.10
C SER A 34 6.50 4.34 5.82
N THR A 35 7.62 4.27 5.11
CA THR A 35 8.95 4.09 5.71
C THR A 35 9.99 4.92 4.96
N GLN A 36 11.14 5.14 5.59
CA GLN A 36 12.30 5.67 4.91
C GLN A 36 13.07 4.52 4.28
N SER A 37 13.30 4.61 2.97
CA SER A 37 14.10 3.64 2.23
C SER A 37 14.93 4.32 1.15
N CYS A 38 16.08 3.73 0.88
CA CYS A 38 16.93 4.04 -0.27
C CYS A 38 16.83 2.95 -1.36
N ALA A 39 16.16 1.84 -1.08
CA ALA A 39 15.99 0.76 -2.03
C ALA A 39 14.77 0.98 -2.93
N GLU A 40 14.79 0.26 -4.04
CA GLU A 40 13.67 0.14 -4.97
C GLU A 40 13.05 -1.24 -4.87
N GLY A 41 11.74 -1.31 -5.07
CA GLY A 41 10.99 -2.53 -4.86
C GLY A 41 9.61 -2.43 -5.49
N ILE A 42 9.05 -3.58 -5.84
CA ILE A 42 7.74 -3.67 -6.52
C ILE A 42 6.60 -3.26 -5.55
N ASN A 43 6.82 -3.40 -4.24
CA ASN A 43 5.96 -2.88 -3.17
C ASN A 43 6.39 -1.48 -2.68
N HIS A 44 7.06 -0.68 -3.51
CA HIS A 44 7.41 0.71 -3.20
C HIS A 44 6.58 1.67 -4.05
N PHE A 45 5.95 2.63 -3.39
CA PHE A 45 5.14 3.67 -4.02
C PHE A 45 5.58 5.03 -3.50
N GLU A 46 5.73 6.02 -4.38
CA GLU A 46 6.13 7.38 -3.97
C GLU A 46 4.98 8.14 -3.28
N LYS A 47 3.73 7.67 -3.42
CA LYS A 47 2.54 8.30 -2.85
C LYS A 47 1.62 7.28 -2.19
N LYS A 48 1.06 7.64 -1.03
CA LYS A 48 0.05 6.83 -0.32
C LYS A 48 -1.13 6.45 -1.23
N LYS A 49 -1.60 7.42 -2.03
CA LYS A 49 -2.71 7.22 -2.97
C LYS A 49 -2.42 6.12 -3.98
N CYS A 50 -1.19 6.06 -4.49
CA CYS A 50 -0.75 5.02 -5.42
C CYS A 50 -0.70 3.65 -4.73
N CYS A 51 -0.17 3.57 -3.51
CA CYS A 51 -0.23 2.33 -2.73
C CYS A 51 -1.68 1.85 -2.56
N THR A 52 -2.61 2.73 -2.19
CA THR A 52 -4.01 2.35 -2.00
C THR A 52 -4.75 2.00 -3.30
N SER A 53 -4.35 2.58 -4.44
CA SER A 53 -4.97 2.26 -5.73
C SER A 53 -4.45 0.96 -6.33
N GLU A 54 -3.14 0.71 -6.25
CA GLU A 54 -2.49 -0.49 -6.78
C GLU A 54 -2.66 -1.70 -5.84
N CYS A 55 -2.77 -1.44 -4.54
CA CYS A 55 -3.01 -2.42 -3.50
C CYS A 55 -4.33 -2.13 -2.78
N PRO A 56 -5.49 -2.26 -3.47
CA PRO A 56 -6.80 -2.00 -2.88
C PRO A 56 -7.23 -3.18 -1.99
N TYR A 57 -6.31 -3.81 -1.26
CA TYR A 57 -6.61 -4.92 -0.36
C TYR A 57 -6.49 -4.36 1.07
N GLY A 58 -7.45 -4.61 1.95
CA GLY A 58 -7.46 -4.01 3.31
C GLY A 58 -8.78 -3.35 3.66
N GLU A 59 -8.81 -2.57 4.75
CA GLU A 59 -10.03 -1.93 5.29
C GLU A 59 -10.79 -1.10 4.25
N PHE A 60 -10.08 -0.48 3.30
CA PHE A 60 -10.70 0.33 2.26
C PHE A 60 -11.55 -0.48 1.27
N TYR A 61 -11.16 -1.73 0.96
CA TYR A 61 -11.96 -2.57 0.07
C TYR A 61 -13.23 -3.05 0.75
N THR A 62 -13.16 -3.42 2.03
CA THR A 62 -14.35 -3.77 2.81
C THR A 62 -15.33 -2.61 2.91
N PHE A 63 -14.84 -1.36 3.07
CA PHE A 63 -15.71 -0.19 3.10
C PHE A 63 -16.32 0.16 1.74
N LEU A 64 -15.53 0.15 0.65
CA LEU A 64 -16.05 0.45 -0.69
C LEU A 64 -17.01 -0.64 -1.20
N TYR A 65 -16.73 -1.91 -0.95
CA TYR A 65 -17.62 -3.01 -1.34
C TYR A 65 -18.92 -2.98 -0.52
N SER A 66 -18.85 -2.67 0.77
CA SER A 66 -20.06 -2.50 1.61
C SER A 66 -20.89 -1.30 1.19
N TYR A 67 -20.24 -0.16 0.88
CA TYR A 67 -20.93 1.03 0.35
C TYR A 67 -21.56 0.76 -1.02
N TYR A 68 -20.83 0.10 -1.93
CA TYR A 68 -21.34 -0.30 -3.23
C TYR A 68 -22.52 -1.26 -3.14
N LEU A 69 -22.46 -2.28 -2.27
CA LEU A 69 -23.58 -3.20 -2.01
C LEU A 69 -24.80 -2.47 -1.40
N HIS A 70 -24.59 -1.57 -0.43
CA HIS A 70 -25.68 -0.75 0.13
C HIS A 70 -26.34 0.13 -0.94
N PHE A 71 -25.56 0.75 -1.82
CA PHE A 71 -26.09 1.60 -2.89
C PHE A 71 -26.84 0.78 -3.94
N ASN A 72 -26.33 -0.39 -4.35
CA ASN A 72 -26.98 -1.25 -5.35
C ASN A 72 -28.17 -2.05 -4.80
N SER A 73 -28.26 -2.29 -3.49
CA SER A 73 -29.47 -2.86 -2.87
C SER A 73 -30.62 -1.85 -2.75
N SER A 74 -30.38 -0.57 -3.06
CA SER A 74 -31.36 0.52 -2.97
C SER A 74 -31.95 0.90 -4.34
N TYR A 75 -31.47 0.32 -5.45
CA TYR A 75 -32.08 0.44 -6.77
C TYR A 75 -32.67 -0.92 -7.16
N PRO A 76 -34.01 -1.05 -7.28
CA PRO A 76 -34.65 -2.27 -7.77
C PRO A 76 -34.32 -2.55 -9.25
#